data_AF-A0A0R2NUC2-F1
#
_entry.id   AF-A0A0R2NUC2-F1
#
_cell.length_a   1.000
_cell.length_b   1.000
_cell.length_c   1.000
_cell.angle_alpha   90.00
_cell.angle_beta   90.00
_cell.angle_gamma   90.00
#
_symmetry.space_group_name_H-M   'P 1'
#
loop_
_entity.id
_entity.type
_entity.pdbx_description
1 polymer ?
#
loop_
_entity_poly.entity_id
_entity_poly.type
_entity_poly.pdbx_seq_one_letter_code
_entity_poly.pdbx_strand_id
1 'polypeptide(L)' 'MALHKTGRSANSLAKEYNVSVSTVTKWINQANPNNTKVLSDNERALIKENHRLKEELDILKRAAVLLAKN' A
#
# COMPACT_ATOMS: atom_id res chain seq x y z
N MET A 1 -13.05 -19.52 -10.19
CA MET A 1 -12.84 -19.63 -8.72
C MET A 1 -11.63 -20.56 -8.44
N ALA A 2 -10.49 -20.41 -9.14
CA ALA A 2 -9.36 -19.52 -8.83
C ALA A 2 -8.71 -19.81 -7.44
N LEU A 3 -7.73 -20.73 -7.45
CA LEU A 3 -6.67 -21.09 -6.48
C LEU A 3 -6.92 -21.20 -4.97
N HIS A 4 -8.08 -20.86 -4.42
CA HIS A 4 -8.35 -21.05 -2.98
C HIS A 4 -8.52 -22.53 -2.56
N LYS A 5 -8.43 -23.47 -3.52
CA LYS A 5 -8.74 -24.91 -3.38
C LYS A 5 -7.52 -25.83 -3.32
N THR A 6 -6.29 -25.35 -3.58
CA THR A 6 -5.12 -26.20 -3.44
C THR A 6 -4.59 -26.05 -2.02
N GLY A 7 -4.95 -26.97 -1.12
CA GLY A 7 -4.47 -27.04 0.27
C GLY A 7 -2.96 -27.33 0.39
N ARG A 8 -2.12 -26.63 -0.36
CA ARG A 8 -0.67 -26.76 -0.37
C ARG A 8 -0.10 -25.78 0.66
N SER A 9 0.63 -26.31 1.63
CA SER A 9 1.27 -25.52 2.67
C SER A 9 2.43 -24.68 2.10
N ALA A 10 2.74 -23.55 2.74
CA ALA A 10 3.86 -22.69 2.36
C ALA A 10 5.20 -23.45 2.31
N ASN A 11 5.36 -24.50 3.12
CA ASN A 11 6.52 -25.40 3.08
C ASN A 11 6.62 -26.24 1.81
N SER A 12 5.49 -26.70 1.25
CA SER A 12 5.50 -27.48 0.01
C SER A 12 5.92 -26.61 -1.18
N LEU A 13 5.40 -25.38 -1.23
CA LEU A 13 5.77 -24.38 -2.22
C LEU A 13 7.23 -23.95 -2.08
N ALA A 14 7.71 -23.72 -0.86
CA ALA A 14 9.10 -23.35 -0.60
C ALA A 14 10.09 -24.39 -1.13
N LYS A 15 9.79 -25.69 -0.93
CA LYS A 15 10.60 -26.80 -1.42
C LYS A 15 10.57 -26.93 -2.94
N GLU A 16 9.41 -26.78 -3.56
CA GLU A 16 9.26 -26.89 -5.03
C GLU A 16 9.98 -25.77 -5.77
N TYR A 17 9.86 -24.54 -5.27
CA TYR A 17 10.47 -23.37 -5.89
C TYR A 17 11.88 -23.07 -5.37
N ASN A 18 12.44 -23.92 -4.50
CA ASN A 18 13.74 -23.75 -3.85
C ASN A 18 13.94 -22.35 -3.22
N VAL A 19 12.87 -21.81 -2.65
CA VAL A 19 12.83 -20.52 -1.96
C VAL A 19 12.57 -20.72 -0.48
N SER A 20 12.90 -19.71 0.32
CA SER A 20 12.57 -19.75 1.74
C SER A 20 11.05 -19.72 1.97
N VAL A 21 10.59 -20.37 3.05
CA VAL A 21 9.18 -20.33 3.48
C VAL A 21 8.73 -18.89 3.75
N SER A 22 9.61 -18.03 4.26
CA SER A 22 9.29 -16.61 4.48
C SER A 22 9.02 -15.86 3.18
N THR A 23 9.73 -16.18 2.09
CA THR A 23 9.45 -15.63 0.75
C THR A 23 8.06 -16.01 0.27
N VAL A 24 7.68 -17.29 0.40
CA VAL A 24 6.35 -17.79 0.02
C VAL A 24 5.26 -17.13 0.86
N THR A 25 5.46 -17.04 2.17
CA THR A 25 4.52 -16.37 3.08
C THR A 25 4.38 -14.88 2.75
N LYS A 26 5.47 -14.21 2.33
CA LYS A 26 5.42 -12.82 1.88
C LYS A 26 4.57 -12.66 0.62
N TRP A 27 4.70 -13.56 -0.36
CA TRP A 27 3.86 -13.54 -1.56
C TRP A 27 2.40 -13.84 -1.25
N ILE A 28 2.10 -14.80 -0.36
CA ILE A 28 0.73 -15.09 0.08
C ILE A 28 0.12 -13.85 0.75
N ASN A 29 0.88 -13.18 1.61
CA ASN A 29 0.43 -11.96 2.27
C ASN A 29 0.25 -10.80 1.29
N GLN A 30 1.10 -10.64 0.28
CA GLN A 30 0.96 -9.61 -0.75
C GLN A 30 -0.20 -9.89 -1.72
N ALA A 31 -0.47 -11.16 -2.00
CA ALA A 31 -1.56 -11.58 -2.87
C ALA A 31 -2.93 -11.57 -2.16
N ASN A 32 -2.95 -11.41 -0.83
CA ASN A 32 -4.19 -11.32 -0.07
C ASN A 32 -4.79 -9.91 -0.22
N PRO A 33 -5.94 -9.78 -0.92
CA PRO A 33 -6.55 -8.46 -1.18
C PRO A 33 -7.07 -7.77 0.08
N ASN A 34 -7.24 -8.51 1.19
CA ASN A 34 -7.61 -7.96 2.50
C ASN A 34 -6.40 -7.54 3.34
N ASN A 35 -5.17 -7.80 2.87
CA ASN A 35 -3.96 -7.40 3.58
C ASN A 35 -3.63 -5.93 3.27
N THR A 36 -4.38 -5.03 3.91
CA THR A 36 -4.20 -3.56 3.86
C THR A 36 -2.86 -3.06 4.43
N LYS A 37 -1.98 -3.96 4.86
CA LYS A 37 -0.69 -3.63 5.47
C LYS A 37 0.41 -3.30 4.47
N VAL A 38 0.24 -3.66 3.19
CA VAL A 38 1.19 -3.33 2.14
C VAL A 38 0.53 -2.32 1.20
N LEU A 39 0.77 -1.04 1.45
CA LEU A 39 0.40 0.02 0.51
C LEU A 39 1.14 -0.23 -0.81
N SER A 40 0.36 -0.40 -1.88
CA SER A 40 0.83 -0.38 -3.26
C SER A 40 1.56 0.93 -3.57
N ASP A 41 2.39 0.92 -4.61
CA ASP A 41 3.11 2.12 -5.03
C ASP A 41 2.16 3.26 -5.40
N ASN A 42 0.99 2.94 -5.95
CA ASN A 42 -0.06 3.92 -6.24
C ASN A 42 -0.66 4.53 -4.98
N GLU A 43 -0.94 3.72 -3.95
CA GLU A 43 -1.43 4.24 -2.66
C GLU A 43 -0.39 5.13 -1.98
N ARG A 44 0.90 4.79 -2.07
CA ARG A 44 1.99 5.63 -1.57
C ARG A 44 2.08 6.95 -2.32
N ALA A 45 1.94 6.93 -3.64
CA ALA A 45 1.92 8.15 -4.46
C ALA A 45 0.73 9.05 -4.09
N LEU A 46 -0.46 8.47 -3.91
CA LEU A 46 -1.66 9.20 -3.50
C LEU A 46 -1.51 9.85 -2.12
N ILE A 47 -0.90 9.16 -1.16
CA ILE A 47 -0.63 9.73 0.17
C ILE A 47 0.31 10.92 0.07
N LYS A 48 1.38 10.81 -0.74
CA LYS A 48 2.34 11.90 -0.95
C LYS A 48 1.67 13.12 -1.58
N GLU A 49 0.85 12.89 -2.60
CA GLU A 49 0.12 13.97 -3.27
C GLU A 49 -0.92 14.62 -2.35
N ASN A 50 -1.63 13.84 -1.55
CA ASN A 50 -2.58 14.37 -0.58
C ASN A 50 -1.89 15.27 0.47
N HIS A 51 -0.68 14.91 0.88
CA HIS A 51 0.13 15.74 1.78
C HIS A 51 0.49 17.09 1.13
N ARG A 52 1.02 17.07 -0.09
CA ARG A 52 1.35 18.28 -0.86
C ARG A 52 0.14 19.20 -1.01
N LEU A 53 -1.01 18.65 -1.39
CA LEU A 53 -2.25 19.42 -1.57
C LEU A 53 -2.72 20.08 -0.27
N LYS A 54 -2.55 19.41 0.89
CA LYS A 54 -2.90 20.00 2.19
C LYS A 54 -2.00 21.18 2.55
N GLU A 55 -0.71 21.09 2.25
CA GLU A 55 0.23 22.19 2.46
C GLU A 55 -0.11 23.39 1.57
N GLU A 56 -0.35 23.16 0.28
CA GLU A 56 -0.77 24.21 -0.66
C GLU A 56 -2.06 24.89 -0.22
N LEU A 57 -3.03 24.10 0.24
CA LEU A 57 -4.31 24.61 0.73
C LEU A 57 -4.15 25.43 2.02
N ASP A 58 -3.21 25.08 2.90
CA ASP A 58 -2.90 25.87 4.10
C ASP A 58 -2.24 27.21 3.74
N ILE A 59 -1.28 27.21 2.81
CA ILE A 59 -0.64 28.42 2.31
C ILE A 59 -1.69 29.36 1.69
N LEU A 60 -2.58 28.82 0.86
CA LEU A 60 -3.61 29.60 0.19
C LEU A 60 -4.60 30.21 1.19
N LYS A 61 -4.99 29.45 2.23
CA LYS A 61 -5.84 29.97 3.31
C LYS A 61 -5.17 31.11 4.07
N ARG A 62 -3.88 30.97 4.40
CA ARG A 62 -3.12 32.05 5.08
C ARG A 62 -3.05 33.30 4.21
N ALA A 63 -2.77 33.14 2.92
CA ALA A 63 -2.75 34.26 1.98
C ALA A 63 -4.11 34.96 1.89
N ALA A 64 -5.21 34.21 1.78
CA ALA A 64 -6.56 34.75 1.74
C ALA A 64 -6.90 35.57 3.00
N VAL A 65 -6.52 35.08 4.19
CA VAL A 65 -6.72 35.82 5.45
C VAL A 65 -5.93 37.12 5.48
N LEU A 66 -4.70 37.12 4.98
CA LEU A 66 -3.88 38.34 4.89
C LEU A 66 -4.47 39.35 3.91
N LEU A 67 -4.93 38.89 2.75
CA LEU A 67 -5.55 39.75 1.74
C LEU A 67 -6.89 40.34 2.22
N ALA A 68 -7.68 39.58 2.99
CA ALA A 68 -8.95 40.05 3.54
C ALA A 68 -8.80 41.04 4.71
N LYS A 69 -7.59 41.17 5.29
CA LYS A 69 -7.28 42.11 6.38
C LYS A 69 -6.72 43.44 5.88
N ASN A 70 -6.39 43.55 4.58
CA ASN A 70 -5.93 44.77 3.93
C ASN A 70 -7.09 45.55 3.30
#